data_AF-A0A7W1Q5T5-F1
#
_entry.id   AF-A0A7W1Q5T5-F1
#
_cell.length_a   1.000
_cell.length_b   1.000
_cell.length_c   1.000
_cell.angle_alpha   90.00
_cell.angle_beta   90.00
_cell.angle_gamma   90.00
#
_symmetry.space_group_name_H-M   'P 1'
#
loop_
_entity.id
_entity.type
_entity.pdbx_description
1 polymer ?
#
loop_
_entity_poly.entity_id
_entity_poly.type
_entity_poly.pdbx_seq_one_letter_code
_entity_poly.pdbx_strand_id
1 'polypeptide(L)'
;MQSRVKFVIVFFALAGLASLFLHAKQYPQKSEAWMEAAVPEEIDGYTFTTSSKRDATVRMDEMTYEILKPFGIVVRNFTGQDGKNFDFVVIAGNSRKSFHDPQVCFSAQNWQLIDPKLQEINLPSVGGKVPATVMGLKRPGANGVAMYFYRGPMGWRHSPLYIPFDLTFAKLLMKDDADAQFFRFIMSPATTPADATRESAAKTRKQDVDALSKFADSVFRKLKATDDGAYFVSR
;
A
#
# COMPACT_ATOMS: atom_id res chain seq x y z
N MET A 1 7.30 22.08 -44.82
CA MET A 1 7.71 22.09 -43.39
C MET A 1 6.89 23.07 -42.54
N GLN A 2 6.66 24.32 -43.00
CA GLN A 2 5.88 25.34 -42.28
C GLN A 2 4.43 24.94 -41.94
N SER A 3 3.74 24.16 -42.79
CA SER A 3 2.36 23.72 -42.54
C SER A 3 2.22 22.79 -41.34
N ARG A 4 3.22 21.92 -41.12
CA ARG A 4 3.24 20.98 -39.99
C ARG A 4 3.47 21.69 -38.66
N VAL A 5 4.35 22.71 -38.64
CA VAL A 5 4.64 23.51 -37.45
C VAL A 5 3.42 24.31 -37.01
N LYS A 6 2.68 24.93 -37.95
CA LYS A 6 1.43 25.64 -37.64
C LYS A 6 0.38 24.72 -37.02
N PHE A 7 0.25 23.50 -37.52
CA PHE A 7 -0.70 22.52 -36.99
C PHE A 7 -0.36 22.12 -35.55
N VAL A 8 0.93 21.88 -35.26
CA VAL A 8 1.41 21.56 -33.91
C VAL A 8 1.13 22.70 -32.93
N ILE A 9 1.43 23.95 -33.32
CA ILE A 9 1.19 25.13 -32.46
C ILE A 9 -0.31 25.28 -32.16
N VAL A 10 -1.17 25.17 -33.18
CA VAL A 10 -2.63 25.26 -33.01
C VAL A 10 -3.14 24.15 -32.10
N PHE A 11 -2.66 22.92 -32.27
CA PHE A 11 -3.02 21.80 -31.40
C PHE A 11 -2.65 22.05 -29.93
N PHE A 12 -1.42 22.50 -29.65
CA PHE A 12 -0.99 22.82 -28.29
C PHE A 12 -1.74 24.02 -27.69
N ALA A 13 -2.04 25.05 -28.50
CA ALA A 13 -2.83 26.20 -28.05
C ALA A 13 -4.26 25.80 -27.69
N LEU A 14 -4.92 24.97 -28.51
CA LEU A 14 -6.26 24.44 -28.22
C LEU A 14 -6.26 23.52 -27.00
N ALA A 15 -5.25 22.67 -26.85
CA ALA A 15 -5.10 21.82 -25.66
C ALA A 15 -4.88 22.66 -24.39
N GLY A 16 -4.09 23.74 -24.47
CA GLY A 16 -3.87 24.68 -23.37
C GLY A 16 -5.12 25.52 -23.05
N LEU A 17 -5.93 25.88 -24.04
CA LEU A 17 -7.20 26.57 -23.79
C LEU A 17 -8.22 25.63 -23.14
N ALA A 18 -8.31 24.39 -23.62
CA ALA A 18 -9.21 23.37 -23.07
C ALA A 18 -8.90 23.06 -21.60
N SER A 19 -7.63 23.08 -21.20
CA SER A 19 -7.25 22.83 -19.80
C SER A 19 -7.69 23.92 -18.82
N LEU A 20 -7.91 25.16 -19.29
CA LEU A 20 -8.44 26.26 -18.46
C LEU A 20 -9.93 26.10 -18.14
N PHE A 21 -10.68 25.35 -18.95
CA PHE A 21 -12.10 25.08 -18.75
C PHE A 21 -12.37 23.79 -17.96
N LEU A 22 -11.34 22.96 -17.75
CA LEU A 22 -11.40 21.82 -16.84
C LEU A 22 -11.34 22.36 -15.40
N HIS A 23 -12.51 22.54 -14.78
CA HIS A 23 -12.58 22.81 -13.34
C HIS A 23 -11.91 21.67 -12.59
N ALA A 24 -11.04 22.00 -11.63
CA ALA A 24 -10.47 21.01 -10.72
C ALA A 24 -11.62 20.33 -9.96
N LYS A 25 -11.97 19.12 -10.38
CA LYS A 25 -13.09 18.36 -9.83
C LYS A 25 -12.81 18.15 -8.34
N GLN A 26 -13.70 18.65 -7.48
CA GLN A 26 -13.63 18.36 -6.04
C GLN A 26 -14.02 16.90 -5.84
N TYR A 27 -13.03 16.10 -5.45
CA TYR A 27 -13.21 14.73 -5.05
C TYR A 27 -14.14 14.70 -3.82
N PRO A 28 -15.02 13.69 -3.66
CA PRO A 28 -15.55 13.38 -2.34
C PRO A 28 -14.34 13.27 -1.41
N GLN A 29 -14.29 14.05 -0.33
CA GLN A 29 -13.10 14.09 0.53
C GLN A 29 -12.92 12.73 1.20
N LYS A 30 -12.12 11.85 0.56
CA LYS A 30 -11.57 10.66 1.18
C LYS A 30 -10.70 11.14 2.32
N SER A 31 -11.14 10.89 3.54
CA SER A 31 -10.43 11.24 4.76
C SER A 31 -9.96 9.97 5.46
N GLU A 32 -9.03 10.13 6.39
CA GLU A 32 -8.63 9.04 7.27
C GLU A 32 -9.82 8.44 8.03
N ALA A 33 -10.74 9.27 8.53
CA ALA A 33 -11.92 8.80 9.24
C ALA A 33 -12.81 7.91 8.36
N TRP A 34 -12.94 8.25 7.07
CA TRP A 34 -13.62 7.39 6.10
C TRP A 34 -12.83 6.09 5.85
N MET A 35 -11.51 6.16 5.66
CA MET A 35 -10.69 4.95 5.49
C MET A 35 -10.76 4.03 6.71
N GLU A 36 -10.76 4.60 7.92
CA GLU A 36 -10.91 3.89 9.19
C GLU A 36 -12.23 3.11 9.27
N ALA A 37 -13.31 3.65 8.69
CA ALA A 37 -14.60 2.97 8.61
C ALA A 37 -14.63 1.90 7.50
N ALA A 38 -13.97 2.17 6.36
CA ALA A 38 -13.93 1.27 5.22
C ALA A 38 -13.00 0.05 5.42
N VAL A 39 -11.95 0.20 6.24
CA VAL A 39 -10.99 -0.87 6.53
C VAL A 39 -11.49 -1.73 7.69
N PRO A 40 -11.75 -3.04 7.47
CA PRO A 40 -12.37 -3.91 8.46
C PRO A 40 -11.49 -4.11 9.69
N GLU A 41 -12.12 -4.11 10.86
CA GLU A 41 -11.51 -4.59 12.11
C GLU A 41 -11.75 -6.09 12.32
N GLU A 42 -12.69 -6.72 11.61
CA GLU A 42 -12.98 -8.15 11.74
C GLU A 42 -12.45 -8.95 10.55
N ILE A 43 -11.43 -9.78 10.79
CA ILE A 43 -10.84 -10.67 9.78
C ILE A 43 -10.98 -12.12 10.25
N ASP A 44 -11.53 -12.99 9.39
CA ASP A 44 -11.80 -14.38 9.75
C ASP A 44 -10.51 -15.11 10.15
N GLY A 45 -10.49 -15.68 11.36
CA GLY A 45 -9.32 -16.39 11.89
C GLY A 45 -8.26 -15.50 12.56
N TYR A 46 -8.51 -14.20 12.70
CA TYR A 46 -7.61 -13.25 13.34
C TYR A 46 -8.38 -12.42 14.38
N THR A 47 -7.80 -12.31 15.58
CA THR A 47 -8.36 -11.47 16.65
C THR A 47 -7.84 -10.06 16.48
N PHE A 48 -8.74 -9.08 16.40
CA PHE A 48 -8.36 -7.68 16.39
C PHE A 48 -7.78 -7.25 17.74
N THR A 49 -6.63 -6.60 17.71
CA THR A 49 -5.92 -6.17 18.91
C THR A 49 -6.07 -4.66 19.11
N THR A 50 -5.67 -3.87 18.12
CA THR A 50 -5.69 -2.41 18.21
C THR A 50 -5.64 -1.74 16.83
N SER A 51 -5.87 -0.43 16.81
CA SER A 51 -5.84 0.42 15.63
C SER A 51 -5.37 1.83 15.93
N SER A 52 -4.94 2.55 14.88
CA SER A 52 -4.66 3.99 14.93
C SER A 52 -5.82 4.84 15.47
N LYS A 53 -7.07 4.37 15.32
CA LYS A 53 -8.27 5.03 15.86
C LYS A 53 -8.47 4.81 17.35
N ARG A 54 -8.10 3.63 17.87
CA ARG A 54 -8.31 3.26 19.28
C ARG A 54 -7.11 3.59 20.17
N ASP A 55 -5.92 3.62 19.58
CA ASP A 55 -4.66 3.85 20.29
C ASP A 55 -3.74 4.76 19.47
N ALA A 56 -3.48 5.96 20.02
CA ALA A 56 -2.63 6.96 19.39
C ALA A 56 -1.16 6.52 19.29
N THR A 57 -0.72 5.54 20.09
CA THR A 57 0.67 5.03 20.05
C THR A 57 0.94 4.16 18.82
N VAL A 58 -0.13 3.66 18.19
CA VAL A 58 -0.07 2.85 16.95
C VAL A 58 -0.19 3.73 15.70
N ARG A 59 -0.69 4.95 15.86
CA ARG A 59 -0.71 5.95 14.79
C ARG A 59 0.73 6.27 14.37
N MET A 60 0.94 6.44 13.06
CA MET A 60 2.20 6.99 12.57
C MET A 60 2.45 8.38 13.16
N ASP A 61 3.71 8.76 13.31
CA ASP A 61 4.07 10.09 13.80
C ASP A 61 3.59 11.22 12.86
N GLU A 62 3.48 12.43 13.38
CA GLU A 62 3.02 13.59 12.61
C GLU A 62 3.94 13.89 11.42
N MET A 63 5.25 13.66 11.58
CA MET A 63 6.23 13.83 10.52
C MET A 63 5.90 12.97 9.28
N THR A 64 5.41 11.74 9.50
CA THR A 64 4.95 10.86 8.42
C THR A 64 3.78 11.49 7.65
N TYR A 65 2.83 12.13 8.33
CA TYR A 65 1.71 12.83 7.69
C TYR A 65 2.18 14.06 6.90
N GLU A 66 3.09 14.85 7.46
CA GLU A 66 3.63 16.04 6.80
C GLU A 66 4.40 15.71 5.52
N ILE A 67 5.19 14.63 5.55
CA ILE A 67 6.00 14.16 4.41
C ILE A 67 5.10 13.56 3.33
N LEU A 68 4.21 12.64 3.69
CA LEU A 68 3.40 11.90 2.72
C LEU A 68 2.21 12.71 2.21
N LYS A 69 1.64 13.61 3.00
CA LYS A 69 0.37 14.28 2.69
C LYS A 69 -0.70 13.29 2.19
N PRO A 70 -0.99 12.21 2.93
CA PRO A 70 -1.95 11.20 2.51
C PRO A 70 -3.38 11.72 2.67
N PHE A 71 -4.35 11.01 2.09
CA PHE A 71 -5.77 11.11 2.48
C PHE A 71 -5.98 10.61 3.91
N GLY A 72 -5.25 9.55 4.26
CA GLY A 72 -5.24 8.94 5.57
C GLY A 72 -4.27 7.77 5.63
N ILE A 73 -3.90 7.42 6.85
CA ILE A 73 -3.10 6.23 7.17
C ILE A 73 -3.92 5.42 8.16
N VAL A 74 -4.28 4.20 7.77
CA VAL A 74 -4.96 3.27 8.66
C VAL A 74 -3.98 2.19 9.08
N VAL A 75 -3.83 2.03 10.39
CA VAL A 75 -3.04 0.96 11.00
C VAL A 75 -3.98 0.03 11.77
N ARG A 76 -3.77 -1.28 11.60
CA ARG A 76 -4.53 -2.34 12.27
C ARG A 76 -3.58 -3.43 12.73
N ASN A 77 -3.73 -3.86 13.97
CA ASN A 77 -2.99 -4.98 14.52
C ASN A 77 -3.94 -6.12 14.89
N PHE A 78 -3.50 -7.33 14.56
CA PHE A 78 -4.24 -8.55 14.80
C PHE A 78 -3.35 -9.63 15.40
N THR A 79 -3.95 -10.60 16.06
CA THR A 79 -3.28 -11.82 16.51
C THR A 79 -3.94 -13.02 15.83
N GLY A 80 -3.13 -13.83 15.14
CA GLY A 80 -3.57 -15.08 14.52
C GLY A 80 -3.81 -16.19 15.54
N GLN A 81 -4.47 -17.26 15.12
CA GLN A 81 -4.72 -18.44 15.97
C GLN A 81 -3.43 -19.13 16.46
N ASP A 82 -2.31 -18.94 15.76
CA ASP A 82 -0.99 -19.44 16.15
C ASP A 82 -0.25 -18.51 17.13
N GLY A 83 -0.91 -17.46 17.62
CA GLY A 83 -0.35 -16.47 18.53
C GLY A 83 0.58 -15.46 17.88
N LYS A 84 0.78 -15.51 16.55
CA LYS A 84 1.58 -14.51 15.84
C LYS A 84 0.81 -13.20 15.69
N ASN A 85 1.54 -12.11 15.74
CA ASN A 85 1.01 -10.77 15.53
C ASN A 85 1.14 -10.36 14.06
N PHE A 86 0.10 -9.74 13.54
CA PHE A 86 0.01 -9.22 12.19
C PHE A 86 -0.28 -7.72 12.25
N ASP A 87 0.54 -6.92 11.58
CA ASP A 87 0.35 -5.50 11.38
C ASP A 87 -0.04 -5.26 9.93
N PHE A 88 -1.13 -4.54 9.74
CA PHE A 88 -1.64 -4.11 8.45
C PHE A 88 -1.67 -2.58 8.41
N VAL A 89 -1.04 -2.01 7.40
CA VAL A 89 -1.11 -0.58 7.11
C VAL A 89 -1.60 -0.37 5.69
N VAL A 90 -2.55 0.56 5.55
CA VAL A 90 -2.91 1.13 4.25
C VAL A 90 -2.75 2.65 4.27
N ILE A 91 -2.10 3.17 3.25
CA ILE A 91 -1.94 4.61 3.00
C ILE A 91 -2.58 4.90 1.66
N ALA A 92 -3.48 5.89 1.58
CA ALA A 92 -4.07 6.32 0.32
C ALA A 92 -3.74 7.79 0.04
N GLY A 93 -3.65 8.14 -1.24
CA GLY A 93 -3.38 9.52 -1.66
C GLY A 93 -3.43 9.69 -3.18
N ASN A 94 -3.59 10.93 -3.65
CA ASN A 94 -3.62 11.28 -5.07
C ASN A 94 -2.42 12.11 -5.54
N SER A 95 -1.39 12.22 -4.70
CA SER A 95 -0.20 13.00 -4.98
C SER A 95 1.02 12.09 -5.09
N ARG A 96 2.01 12.52 -5.89
CA ARG A 96 3.30 11.83 -5.97
C ARG A 96 4.04 11.83 -4.63
N LYS A 97 3.75 12.78 -3.74
CA LYS A 97 4.38 12.90 -2.41
C LYS A 97 3.88 11.82 -1.45
N SER A 98 2.67 11.29 -1.69
CA SER A 98 2.02 10.28 -0.85
C SER A 98 2.65 8.90 -0.92
N PHE A 99 3.62 8.70 -1.82
CA PHE A 99 4.28 7.42 -2.01
C PHE A 99 5.78 7.63 -2.18
N HIS A 100 6.54 7.33 -1.14
CA HIS A 100 8.00 7.25 -1.19
C HIS A 100 8.48 5.83 -0.87
N ASP A 101 9.81 5.67 -0.82
CA ASP A 101 10.45 4.41 -0.45
C ASP A 101 10.01 3.96 0.96
N PRO A 102 9.37 2.79 1.12
CA PRO A 102 8.98 2.27 2.43
C PRO A 102 10.16 2.02 3.36
N GLN A 103 11.39 1.92 2.85
CA GLN A 103 12.59 1.75 3.67
C GLN A 103 12.71 2.83 4.75
N VAL A 104 12.25 4.05 4.45
CA VAL A 104 12.20 5.16 5.42
C VAL A 104 11.27 4.81 6.59
N CYS A 105 10.06 4.34 6.31
CA CYS A 105 9.08 3.97 7.34
C CYS A 105 9.55 2.78 8.18
N PHE A 106 10.17 1.77 7.57
CA PHE A 106 10.71 0.63 8.32
C PHE A 106 11.86 1.03 9.24
N SER A 107 12.77 1.88 8.73
CA SER A 107 13.90 2.39 9.51
C SER A 107 13.45 3.25 10.68
N ALA A 108 12.42 4.10 10.50
CA ALA A 108 11.81 4.88 11.58
C ALA A 108 11.22 4.01 12.71
N GLN A 109 10.78 2.79 12.37
CA GLN A 109 10.29 1.79 13.33
C GLN A 109 11.41 0.88 13.87
N ASN A 110 12.67 1.27 13.66
CA ASN A 110 13.89 0.57 14.04
C ASN A 110 14.01 -0.84 13.44
N TRP A 111 13.38 -1.10 12.30
CA TRP A 111 13.55 -2.36 11.57
C TRP A 111 14.73 -2.30 10.62
N GLN A 112 15.63 -3.27 10.74
CA GLN A 112 16.60 -3.61 9.70
C GLN A 112 15.92 -4.53 8.68
N LEU A 113 16.02 -4.15 7.40
CA LEU A 113 15.49 -4.93 6.29
C LEU A 113 16.50 -5.97 5.83
N ILE A 114 16.06 -7.21 5.71
CA ILE A 114 16.89 -8.35 5.33
C ILE A 114 16.43 -8.89 3.98
N ASP A 115 17.29 -8.77 2.97
CA ASP A 115 17.12 -9.38 1.65
C ASP A 115 15.75 -9.05 0.99
N PRO A 116 15.48 -7.75 0.74
CA PRO A 116 14.26 -7.34 0.05
C PRO A 116 14.28 -7.83 -1.39
N LYS A 117 13.20 -8.49 -1.81
CA LYS A 117 13.06 -9.05 -3.16
C LYS A 117 11.65 -8.88 -3.71
N LEU A 118 11.57 -8.71 -5.01
CA LEU A 118 10.31 -8.83 -5.75
C LEU A 118 9.84 -10.29 -5.71
N GLN A 119 8.58 -10.51 -5.37
CA GLN A 119 7.92 -11.80 -5.41
C GLN A 119 6.47 -11.63 -5.88
N GLU A 120 6.03 -12.52 -6.77
CA GLU A 120 4.62 -12.61 -7.15
C GLU A 120 3.85 -13.36 -6.04
N ILE A 121 2.90 -12.66 -5.43
CA ILE A 121 2.08 -13.20 -4.34
C ILE A 121 0.70 -13.52 -4.88
N ASN A 122 0.20 -14.73 -4.63
CA ASN A 122 -1.14 -15.11 -5.06
C ASN A 122 -2.17 -14.64 -4.04
N LEU A 123 -2.96 -13.63 -4.42
CA LEU A 123 -4.07 -13.07 -3.66
C LEU A 123 -5.37 -13.21 -4.48
N PRO A 124 -6.07 -14.36 -4.40
CA PRO A 124 -7.31 -14.61 -5.16
C PRO A 124 -8.37 -13.52 -5.01
N SER A 125 -8.49 -12.92 -3.82
CA SER A 125 -9.50 -11.90 -3.52
C SER A 125 -9.34 -10.62 -4.35
N VAL A 126 -8.15 -10.37 -4.91
CA VAL A 126 -7.84 -9.23 -5.80
C VAL A 126 -7.53 -9.65 -7.24
N GLY A 127 -7.87 -10.88 -7.62
CA GLY A 127 -7.72 -11.37 -8.99
C GLY A 127 -6.44 -12.16 -9.28
N GLY A 128 -5.73 -12.64 -8.25
CA GLY A 128 -4.61 -13.56 -8.39
C GLY A 128 -3.26 -12.93 -8.08
N LYS A 129 -2.32 -12.96 -9.03
CA LYS A 129 -0.91 -12.60 -8.78
C LYS A 129 -0.73 -11.08 -8.60
N VAL A 130 -0.10 -10.71 -7.49
CA VAL A 130 0.25 -9.33 -7.14
C VAL A 130 1.77 -9.22 -6.99
N PRO A 131 2.44 -8.32 -7.72
CA PRO A 131 3.86 -8.07 -7.55
C PRO A 131 4.09 -7.34 -6.23
N ALA A 132 4.75 -7.99 -5.28
CA ALA A 132 5.05 -7.45 -3.97
C ALA A 132 6.54 -7.48 -3.66
N THR A 133 7.00 -6.54 -2.84
CA THR A 133 8.32 -6.61 -2.25
C THR A 133 8.21 -7.32 -0.90
N VAL A 134 8.99 -8.37 -0.72
CA VAL A 134 9.01 -9.21 0.48
C VAL A 134 10.40 -9.16 1.11
N MET A 135 10.48 -9.07 2.43
CA MET A 135 11.74 -9.01 3.16
C MET A 135 11.63 -9.61 4.55
N GLY A 136 12.75 -10.04 5.11
CA GLY A 136 12.86 -10.28 6.55
C GLY A 136 13.02 -8.95 7.29
N LEU A 137 12.58 -8.92 8.54
CA LEU A 137 12.77 -7.79 9.47
C LEU A 137 13.55 -8.25 10.70
N LYS A 138 14.45 -7.39 11.18
CA LYS A 138 15.20 -7.61 12.42
C LYS A 138 15.29 -6.32 13.23
N ARG A 139 15.08 -6.38 14.53
CA ARG A 139 15.38 -5.31 15.50
C ARG A 139 15.79 -5.94 16.84
N PRO A 140 16.35 -5.18 17.80
CA PRO A 140 16.68 -5.73 19.10
C PRO A 140 15.46 -6.42 19.75
N GLY A 141 15.60 -7.70 20.09
CA GLY A 141 14.54 -8.49 20.73
C GLY A 141 13.37 -8.93 19.85
N ALA A 142 13.35 -8.61 18.54
CA ALA A 142 12.27 -9.04 17.65
C ALA A 142 12.72 -9.29 16.21
N ASN A 143 12.06 -10.25 15.57
CA ASN A 143 12.18 -10.55 14.15
C ASN A 143 10.79 -10.54 13.49
N GLY A 144 10.76 -10.49 12.17
CA GLY A 144 9.52 -10.52 11.43
C GLY A 144 9.73 -10.77 9.94
N VAL A 145 8.62 -10.84 9.22
CA VAL A 145 8.60 -10.81 7.76
C VAL A 145 7.64 -9.71 7.35
N ALA A 146 8.03 -8.94 6.34
CA ALA A 146 7.19 -7.91 5.74
C ALA A 146 6.93 -8.18 4.27
N MET A 147 5.77 -7.72 3.84
CA MET A 147 5.33 -7.68 2.46
C MET A 147 4.68 -6.34 2.21
N TYR A 148 5.03 -5.68 1.11
CA TYR A 148 4.31 -4.48 0.68
C TYR A 148 4.14 -4.43 -0.83
N PHE A 149 3.14 -3.66 -1.26
CA PHE A 149 2.87 -3.36 -2.65
C PHE A 149 1.97 -2.13 -2.74
N TYR A 150 1.75 -1.68 -3.96
CA TYR A 150 0.96 -0.51 -4.29
C TYR A 150 -0.11 -0.88 -5.30
N ARG A 151 -1.22 -0.17 -5.21
CA ARG A 151 -2.26 -0.12 -6.23
C ARG A 151 -2.25 1.27 -6.82
N GLY A 152 -1.94 1.38 -8.12
CA GLY A 152 -2.11 2.61 -8.86
C GLY A 152 -3.23 2.50 -9.90
N PRO A 153 -3.55 3.58 -10.62
CA PRO A 153 -4.57 3.59 -11.68
C PRO A 153 -4.32 2.56 -12.81
N MET A 154 -3.08 2.12 -12.97
CA MET A 154 -2.64 1.17 -13.98
C MET A 154 -2.47 -0.26 -13.44
N GLY A 155 -2.85 -0.51 -12.18
CA GLY A 155 -2.79 -1.81 -11.52
C GLY A 155 -1.79 -1.90 -10.38
N TRP A 156 -1.42 -3.14 -10.03
CA TRP A 156 -0.53 -3.45 -8.93
C TRP A 156 0.95 -3.19 -9.27
N ARG A 157 1.70 -2.70 -8.29
CA ARG A 157 3.14 -2.40 -8.37
C ARG A 157 3.85 -2.83 -7.10
N HIS A 158 5.07 -3.33 -7.22
CA HIS A 158 5.90 -3.64 -6.04
C HIS A 158 6.75 -2.46 -5.56
N SER A 159 6.87 -1.40 -6.37
CA SER A 159 7.79 -0.28 -6.14
C SER A 159 7.05 1.07 -6.23
N PRO A 160 7.36 2.04 -5.34
CA PRO A 160 6.77 3.37 -5.39
C PRO A 160 7.15 4.13 -6.66
N LEU A 161 8.26 3.78 -7.32
CA LEU A 161 8.76 4.50 -8.50
C LEU A 161 7.77 4.52 -9.67
N TYR A 162 6.86 3.54 -9.73
CA TYR A 162 5.83 3.47 -10.78
C TYR A 162 4.64 4.40 -10.51
N ILE A 163 4.37 4.73 -9.24
CA ILE A 163 3.16 5.45 -8.83
C ILE A 163 3.11 6.88 -9.38
N PRO A 164 4.22 7.66 -9.36
CA PRO A 164 4.24 8.96 -10.02
C PRO A 164 3.86 8.90 -11.50
N PHE A 165 4.34 7.89 -12.24
CA PHE A 165 3.99 7.72 -13.65
C PHE A 165 2.52 7.35 -13.80
N ASP A 166 2.03 6.34 -13.07
CA ASP A 166 0.64 5.89 -13.14
C ASP A 166 -0.35 7.03 -12.85
N LEU A 167 -0.10 7.83 -11.80
CA LEU A 167 -0.93 8.99 -11.46
C LEU A 167 -0.88 10.09 -12.53
N THR A 168 0.27 10.29 -13.18
CA THR A 168 0.42 11.32 -14.21
C THR A 168 -0.32 10.95 -15.48
N PHE A 169 -0.17 9.71 -15.93
CA PHE A 169 -0.87 9.23 -17.11
C PHE A 169 -2.37 9.15 -16.87
N ALA A 170 -2.82 8.75 -15.68
CA ALA A 170 -4.24 8.74 -15.35
C ALA A 170 -4.86 10.15 -15.43
N LYS A 171 -4.19 11.16 -14.85
CA LYS A 171 -4.62 12.57 -14.93
C LYS A 171 -4.61 13.10 -16.37
N LEU A 172 -3.63 12.70 -17.18
CA LEU A 172 -3.60 13.07 -18.61
C LEU A 172 -4.78 12.47 -19.39
N LEU A 173 -5.24 11.28 -19.02
CA LEU A 173 -6.40 10.61 -19.60
C LEU A 173 -7.74 11.08 -18.98
N MET A 174 -7.76 12.26 -18.35
CA MET A 174 -8.92 12.86 -17.68
C MET A 174 -9.57 11.96 -16.61
N LYS A 175 -8.79 11.02 -16.03
CA LYS A 175 -9.16 10.37 -14.77
C LYS A 175 -8.81 11.32 -13.65
N ASP A 176 -9.62 12.36 -13.54
CA ASP A 176 -9.42 13.42 -12.57
C ASP A 176 -9.60 12.91 -11.15
N ASP A 177 -10.06 11.67 -10.92
CA ASP A 177 -10.18 11.02 -9.63
C ASP A 177 -9.02 10.06 -9.29
N ALA A 178 -7.95 10.07 -10.08
CA ALA A 178 -6.85 9.12 -9.93
C ALA A 178 -6.13 9.23 -8.58
N ASP A 179 -6.12 8.13 -7.85
CA ASP A 179 -5.39 7.93 -6.62
C ASP A 179 -4.59 6.63 -6.66
N ALA A 180 -3.81 6.42 -5.60
CA ALA A 180 -3.10 5.19 -5.36
C ALA A 180 -3.20 4.80 -3.89
N GLN A 181 -2.88 3.55 -3.61
CA GLN A 181 -2.86 2.98 -2.27
C GLN A 181 -1.57 2.21 -2.08
N PHE A 182 -0.97 2.33 -0.90
CA PHE A 182 0.13 1.50 -0.43
C PHE A 182 -0.41 0.55 0.63
N PHE A 183 -0.07 -0.73 0.50
CA PHE A 183 -0.43 -1.77 1.46
C PHE A 183 0.85 -2.36 2.04
N ARG A 184 0.91 -2.47 3.36
CA ARG A 184 2.00 -3.12 4.09
C ARG A 184 1.41 -4.13 5.06
N PHE A 185 2.03 -5.30 5.07
CA PHE A 185 1.74 -6.38 6.00
C PHE A 185 3.04 -6.76 6.69
N ILE A 186 3.02 -6.90 8.01
CA ILE A 186 4.13 -7.42 8.81
C ILE A 186 3.61 -8.54 9.69
N MET A 187 4.38 -9.62 9.82
CA MET A 187 4.13 -10.67 10.81
C MET A 187 5.32 -10.79 11.76
N SER A 188 5.04 -10.94 13.06
CA SER A 188 6.05 -11.11 14.11
C SER A 188 5.52 -11.99 15.25
N PRO A 189 6.35 -12.85 15.86
CA PRO A 189 7.71 -13.18 15.44
C PRO A 189 7.73 -13.97 14.11
N ALA A 190 8.84 -13.87 13.38
CA ALA A 190 9.07 -14.77 12.25
C ALA A 190 9.38 -16.19 12.77
N THR A 191 8.94 -17.22 12.03
CA THR A 191 9.30 -18.62 12.34
C THR A 191 10.81 -18.85 12.17
N THR A 192 11.44 -18.04 11.32
CA THR A 192 12.89 -18.06 11.09
C THR A 192 13.66 -17.58 12.34
N PRO A 193 14.51 -18.41 12.96
CA PRO A 193 15.38 -17.97 14.05
C PRO A 193 16.28 -16.79 13.64
N ALA A 194 16.61 -15.91 14.59
CA ALA A 194 17.40 -14.71 14.32
C ALA A 194 18.86 -14.98 13.90
N ASP A 195 19.34 -16.20 14.13
CA ASP A 195 20.67 -16.77 13.87
C ASP A 195 20.66 -17.87 12.78
N ALA A 196 19.53 -18.05 12.09
CA ALA A 196 19.39 -19.07 11.06
C ALA A 196 20.39 -18.87 9.89
N THR A 197 20.93 -19.97 9.37
CA THR A 197 21.74 -19.97 8.14
C THR A 197 20.92 -19.45 6.95
N ARG A 198 21.59 -18.94 5.91
CA ARG A 198 20.90 -18.39 4.72
C ARG A 198 19.89 -19.37 4.09
N GLU A 199 20.23 -20.66 4.05
CA GLU A 199 19.37 -21.70 3.48
C GLU A 199 18.17 -22.04 4.36
N SER A 200 18.38 -22.24 5.66
CA SER A 200 17.28 -22.47 6.61
C SER A 200 16.34 -21.26 6.67
N ALA A 201 16.90 -20.05 6.65
CA ALA A 201 16.15 -18.80 6.58
C ALA A 201 15.32 -18.66 5.30
N ALA A 202 15.79 -19.16 4.15
CA ALA A 202 15.02 -19.12 2.91
C ALA A 202 13.78 -20.04 2.98
N LYS A 203 13.93 -21.23 3.57
CA LYS A 203 12.83 -22.20 3.71
C LYS A 203 11.77 -21.73 4.70
N THR A 204 12.16 -21.28 5.89
CA THR A 204 11.22 -20.76 6.89
C THR A 204 10.58 -19.45 6.45
N ARG A 205 11.32 -18.58 5.75
CA ARG A 205 10.74 -17.35 5.18
C ARG A 205 9.63 -17.66 4.18
N LYS A 206 9.72 -18.72 3.37
CA LYS A 206 8.61 -19.10 2.49
C LYS A 206 7.33 -19.39 3.27
N GLN A 207 7.42 -20.13 4.38
CA GLN A 207 6.27 -20.42 5.25
C GLN A 207 5.69 -19.14 5.88
N ASP A 208 6.57 -18.25 6.34
CA ASP A 208 6.17 -16.96 6.91
C ASP A 208 5.47 -16.07 5.88
N VAL A 209 5.97 -16.07 4.64
CA VAL A 209 5.35 -15.34 3.51
C VAL A 209 4.02 -15.96 3.10
N ASP A 210 3.89 -17.28 3.09
CA ASP A 210 2.63 -17.96 2.81
C ASP A 210 1.58 -17.62 3.88
N ALA A 211 1.97 -17.56 5.16
CA ALA A 211 1.09 -17.12 6.25
C ALA A 211 0.66 -15.65 6.09
N LEU A 212 1.62 -14.76 5.78
CA LEU A 212 1.35 -13.35 5.54
C LEU A 212 0.44 -13.13 4.31
N SER A 213 0.60 -13.96 3.27
CA SER A 213 -0.23 -13.93 2.07
C SER A 213 -1.67 -14.37 2.35
N LYS A 214 -1.87 -15.41 3.18
CA LYS A 214 -3.20 -15.83 3.63
C LYS A 214 -3.91 -14.75 4.45
N PHE A 215 -3.16 -14.08 5.34
CA PHE A 215 -3.68 -12.94 6.08
C PHE A 215 -4.09 -11.81 5.14
N ALA A 216 -3.20 -11.40 4.22
CA ALA A 216 -3.49 -10.35 3.25
C ALA A 216 -4.71 -10.68 2.39
N ASP A 217 -4.82 -11.92 1.87
CA ASP A 217 -6.00 -12.35 1.11
C ASP A 217 -7.29 -12.26 1.93
N SER A 218 -7.24 -12.60 3.23
CA SER A 218 -8.39 -12.48 4.14
C SER A 218 -8.79 -11.01 4.36
N VAL A 219 -7.82 -10.11 4.49
CA VAL A 219 -8.07 -8.65 4.55
C VAL A 219 -8.76 -8.17 3.28
N PHE A 220 -8.24 -8.52 2.09
CA PHE A 220 -8.86 -8.10 0.83
C PHE A 220 -10.23 -8.73 0.59
N ARG A 221 -10.44 -9.98 1.04
CA ARG A 221 -11.75 -10.63 0.98
C ARG A 221 -12.79 -9.86 1.78
N LYS A 222 -12.44 -9.43 2.99
CA LYS A 222 -13.30 -8.61 3.85
C LYS A 222 -13.52 -7.23 3.26
N LEU A 223 -12.47 -6.55 2.78
CA LEU A 223 -12.60 -5.26 2.07
C LEU A 223 -13.60 -5.37 0.90
N LYS A 224 -13.47 -6.41 0.08
CA LYS A 224 -14.36 -6.66 -1.07
C LYS A 224 -15.82 -6.90 -0.67
N ALA A 225 -16.08 -7.37 0.54
CA ALA A 225 -17.42 -7.64 1.04
C ALA A 225 -18.12 -6.40 1.61
N THR A 226 -17.42 -5.26 1.71
CA THR A 226 -17.97 -3.99 2.23
C THR A 226 -18.17 -2.98 1.09
N ASP A 227 -19.20 -2.14 1.21
CA ASP A 227 -19.55 -1.16 0.17
C ASP A 227 -18.39 -0.20 -0.13
N ASP A 228 -17.80 0.38 0.91
CA ASP A 228 -16.66 1.30 0.76
C ASP A 228 -15.32 0.57 0.51
N GLY A 229 -15.18 -0.68 0.96
CA GLY A 229 -13.95 -1.43 0.80
C GLY A 229 -13.66 -1.82 -0.65
N ALA A 230 -14.68 -1.78 -1.52
CA ALA A 230 -14.52 -1.88 -2.97
C ALA A 230 -13.42 -0.94 -3.48
N TYR A 231 -13.30 0.27 -2.94
CA TYR A 231 -12.23 1.23 -3.28
C TYR A 231 -10.82 0.62 -3.28
N PHE A 232 -10.52 -0.27 -2.34
CA PHE A 232 -9.19 -0.86 -2.19
C PHE A 232 -8.97 -2.08 -3.12
N VAL A 233 -10.05 -2.65 -3.69
CA VAL A 233 -10.03 -3.91 -4.44
C VAL A 233 -10.52 -3.81 -5.89
N SER A 234 -11.45 -2.93 -6.21
CA SER A 234 -12.11 -2.83 -7.53
C SER A 234 -11.37 -1.90 -8.49
N ARG A 235 -11.36 -2.27 -9.78
CA ARG A 235 -11.08 -1.31 -10.87
C ARG A 235 -12.38 -0.67 -11.31
#